data_AF-A0A963JDG0-F1
#
_entry.id   AF-A0A963JDG0-F1
#
_cell.length_a   1.000
_cell.length_b   1.000
_cell.length_c   1.000
_cell.angle_alpha   90.00
_cell.angle_beta   90.00
_cell.angle_gamma   90.00
#
_symmetry.space_group_name_H-M   'P 1'
#
loop_
_entity.id
_entity.type
_entity.pdbx_description
1 polymer ?
#
loop_
_entity_poly.entity_id
_entity_poly.type
_entity_poly.pdbx_seq_one_letter_code
_entity_poly.pdbx_strand_id
1 'polypeptide(L)'
;FVPTGISQSHRNRPATLAADKPTQSQIIGQAMSDKAVGSGKITAAEVAHKVFDAVASGQFYIFSHPKALASVQTRMEDVIQARNPTDPFADKPELGQQLRAQLRTA
;
A
#
# COMPACT_ATOMS: atom_id res chain seq x y z
N PHE A 1 -3.25 -4.19 -3.33
CA PHE A 1 -4.06 -3.00 -3.70
C PHE A 1 -5.12 -3.41 -4.70
N VAL A 2 -6.17 -2.60 -4.82
CA VAL A 2 -7.20 -2.70 -5.87
C VAL A 2 -6.93 -1.61 -6.91
N PRO A 3 -6.94 -1.89 -8.22
CA PRO A 3 -6.62 -0.92 -9.27
C PRO A 3 -7.77 0.07 -9.53
N THR A 4 -8.10 0.90 -8.54
CA THR A 4 -9.17 1.92 -8.63
C THR A 4 -8.71 3.24 -9.26
N GLY A 5 -7.45 3.33 -9.67
CA GLY A 5 -6.82 4.57 -10.14
C GLY A 5 -6.51 5.58 -9.02
N ILE A 6 -6.47 5.14 -7.75
CA ILE A 6 -6.18 6.00 -6.60
C ILE A 6 -4.79 6.63 -6.64
N SER A 7 -3.81 5.96 -7.27
CA SER A 7 -2.46 6.50 -7.46
C SER A 7 -2.45 7.76 -8.33
N GLN A 8 -3.48 7.95 -9.16
CA GLN A 8 -3.66 9.13 -10.01
C GLN A 8 -4.69 10.11 -9.43
N SER A 9 -4.88 10.13 -8.10
CA SER A 9 -5.90 10.96 -7.44
C SER A 9 -5.66 12.46 -7.61
N HIS A 10 -4.42 12.89 -7.88
CA HIS A 10 -4.09 14.29 -8.15
C HIS A 10 -4.85 14.88 -9.34
N ARG A 11 -5.38 14.06 -10.25
CA ARG A 11 -6.27 14.49 -11.34
C ARG A 11 -7.54 15.21 -10.86
N ASN A 12 -7.94 14.98 -9.61
CA ASN A 12 -9.14 15.55 -9.00
C ASN A 12 -8.82 16.82 -8.19
N ARG A 13 -7.56 17.27 -8.14
CA ARG A 13 -7.16 18.44 -7.35
C ARG A 13 -7.62 19.73 -8.05
N PRO A 14 -8.34 20.64 -7.35
CA PRO A 14 -8.74 21.93 -7.93
C PRO A 14 -7.52 22.74 -8.37
N ALA A 15 -7.66 23.52 -9.45
CA ALA A 15 -6.57 24.34 -10.00
C ALA A 15 -6.04 25.38 -9.00
N THR A 16 -6.91 25.89 -8.12
CA THR A 16 -6.54 26.83 -7.05
C THR A 16 -5.63 26.22 -5.99
N LEU A 17 -5.51 24.89 -5.95
CA LEU A 17 -4.66 24.13 -5.06
C LEU A 17 -3.58 23.38 -5.83
N ALA A 18 -3.20 23.82 -7.03
CA ALA A 18 -2.17 23.16 -7.83
C ALA A 18 -0.90 22.90 -7.00
N ALA A 19 -0.35 21.70 -7.13
CA ALA A 19 0.87 21.35 -6.43
C ALA A 19 2.08 21.98 -7.12
N ASP A 20 3.08 22.33 -6.31
CA ASP A 20 4.40 22.71 -6.80
C ASP A 20 5.08 21.54 -7.53
N LYS A 21 6.23 21.83 -8.15
CA LYS A 21 7.06 20.82 -8.79
C LYS A 21 7.42 19.71 -7.77
N PRO A 22 7.18 18.43 -8.10
CA PRO A 22 7.39 17.35 -7.16
C PRO A 22 8.87 17.20 -6.82
N THR A 23 9.15 16.90 -5.54
CA THR A 23 10.49 16.49 -5.10
C THR A 23 10.84 15.11 -5.65
N GLN A 24 12.13 14.77 -5.68
CA GLN A 24 12.55 13.44 -6.13
C GLN A 24 11.94 12.30 -5.29
N SER A 25 11.79 12.49 -3.97
CA SER A 25 11.12 11.52 -3.11
C SER A 25 9.64 11.34 -3.47
N GLN A 26 8.95 12.41 -3.88
CA GLN A 26 7.57 12.35 -4.36
C GLN A 26 7.46 11.64 -5.70
N ILE A 27 8.41 11.84 -6.62
CA ILE A 27 8.46 11.14 -7.91
C ILE A 27 8.64 9.63 -7.69
N ILE A 28 9.59 9.24 -6.84
CA ILE A 28 9.83 7.83 -6.50
C ILE A 28 8.59 7.22 -5.84
N GLY A 29 7.98 7.94 -4.88
CA GLY A 29 6.76 7.50 -4.20
C GLY A 29 5.58 7.33 -5.16
N GLN A 30 5.43 8.21 -6.14
CA GLN A 30 4.41 8.12 -7.18
C GLN A 30 4.61 6.86 -8.03
N ALA A 31 5.83 6.61 -8.53
CA ALA A 31 6.13 5.43 -9.33
C ALA A 31 5.91 4.12 -8.55
N MET A 32 6.29 4.08 -7.27
CA MET A 32 6.01 2.94 -6.40
C MET A 32 4.51 2.72 -6.20
N SER A 33 3.75 3.80 -5.99
CA SER A 33 2.29 3.74 -5.83
C SER A 33 1.60 3.25 -7.09
N ASP A 34 2.00 3.75 -8.26
CA ASP A 34 1.48 3.32 -9.56
C ASP A 34 1.73 1.83 -9.79
N LYS A 35 2.95 1.35 -9.52
CA LYS A 35 3.27 -0.08 -9.61
C LYS A 35 2.44 -0.90 -8.62
N ALA A 36 2.36 -0.48 -7.36
CA ALA A 36 1.68 -1.24 -6.31
C ALA A 36 0.17 -1.32 -6.52
N VAL A 37 -0.46 -0.24 -6.99
CA VAL A 37 -1.89 -0.18 -7.32
C VAL A 37 -2.19 -0.90 -8.63
N GLY A 38 -1.43 -0.62 -9.70
CA GLY A 38 -1.64 -1.19 -11.03
C GLY A 38 -1.37 -2.69 -11.11
N SER A 39 -0.47 -3.22 -10.28
CA SER A 39 -0.21 -4.67 -10.16
C SER A 39 -1.24 -5.42 -9.31
N GLY A 40 -2.24 -4.71 -8.77
CA GLY A 40 -3.31 -5.28 -7.98
C GLY A 40 -4.12 -6.31 -8.76
N LYS A 41 -4.14 -7.56 -8.27
CA LYS A 41 -4.88 -8.66 -8.92
C LYS A 41 -6.36 -8.74 -8.50
N ILE A 42 -6.71 -8.11 -7.38
CA ILE A 42 -8.09 -8.10 -6.87
C ILE A 42 -8.79 -6.87 -7.43
N THR A 43 -9.93 -7.09 -8.09
CA THR A 43 -10.76 -6.05 -8.70
C THR A 43 -11.69 -5.38 -7.68
N ALA A 44 -12.20 -4.20 -8.02
CA ALA A 44 -13.19 -3.51 -7.18
C ALA A 44 -14.49 -4.31 -7.05
N ALA A 45 -14.92 -4.99 -8.12
CA ALA A 45 -16.10 -5.85 -8.10
C ALA A 45 -15.93 -7.04 -7.15
N GLU A 46 -14.78 -7.72 -7.16
CA GLU A 46 -14.49 -8.80 -6.21
C GLU A 46 -14.48 -8.33 -4.76
N VAL A 47 -13.97 -7.11 -4.50
CA VAL A 47 -14.07 -6.52 -3.15
C VAL A 47 -15.52 -6.26 -2.77
N ALA A 48 -16.34 -5.72 -3.68
CA ALA A 48 -17.76 -5.51 -3.44
C ALA A 48 -18.46 -6.84 -3.09
N HIS A 49 -18.24 -7.90 -3.87
CA HIS A 49 -18.78 -9.23 -3.57
C HIS A 49 -18.42 -9.71 -2.16
N LYS A 50 -17.14 -9.63 -1.78
CA LYS A 50 -16.68 -10.00 -0.42
C LYS A 50 -17.41 -9.24 0.69
N VAL A 51 -17.72 -7.95 0.46
CA VAL A 51 -18.44 -7.13 1.43
C VAL A 51 -19.89 -7.59 1.56
N PHE A 52 -20.60 -7.81 0.44
CA PHE A 52 -21.97 -8.30 0.48
C PHE A 52 -22.08 -9.68 1.13
N ASP A 53 -21.15 -10.60 0.82
CA ASP A 53 -21.10 -11.93 1.44
C ASP A 53 -20.86 -11.83 2.96
N ALA A 54 -19.97 -10.93 3.39
CA ALA A 54 -19.69 -10.72 4.81
C ALA A 54 -20.87 -10.12 5.56
N VAL A 55 -21.61 -9.19 4.95
CA VAL A 55 -22.85 -8.63 5.53
C VAL A 55 -23.90 -9.73 5.69
N ALA A 56 -24.11 -10.56 4.66
CA ALA A 56 -25.09 -11.65 4.70
C ALA A 56 -24.77 -12.71 5.77
N SER A 57 -23.48 -12.92 6.06
CA SER A 57 -23.01 -13.91 7.04
C SER A 57 -22.68 -13.35 8.43
N GLY A 58 -22.82 -12.03 8.64
CA GLY A 58 -22.43 -11.39 9.91
C GLY A 58 -20.91 -11.42 10.19
N GLN A 59 -20.08 -11.49 9.15
CA GLN A 59 -18.63 -11.53 9.28
C GLN A 59 -18.04 -10.13 9.49
N PHE A 60 -17.32 -9.96 10.61
CA PHE A 60 -16.71 -8.67 10.95
C PHE A 60 -15.40 -8.38 10.21
N TYR A 61 -14.46 -9.34 10.18
CA TYR A 61 -13.16 -9.15 9.54
C TYR A 61 -13.17 -9.61 8.09
N ILE A 62 -13.03 -8.66 7.16
CA ILE A 62 -13.07 -8.90 5.71
C ILE A 62 -11.70 -8.61 5.10
N PHE A 63 -10.90 -9.66 4.90
CA PHE A 63 -9.58 -9.53 4.28
C PHE A 63 -9.67 -9.69 2.76
N SER A 64 -9.66 -8.56 2.04
CA SER A 64 -9.60 -8.58 0.57
C SER A 64 -8.29 -9.16 0.03
N HIS A 65 -7.21 -9.11 0.83
CA HIS A 65 -5.87 -9.61 0.49
C HIS A 65 -5.32 -10.49 1.62
N PRO A 66 -5.82 -11.72 1.82
CA PRO A 66 -5.45 -12.56 2.97
C PRO A 66 -3.95 -12.91 3.01
N LYS A 67 -3.28 -12.97 1.85
CA LYS A 67 -1.83 -13.19 1.77
C LYS A 67 -1.00 -12.04 2.37
N ALA A 68 -1.59 -10.88 2.63
CA ALA A 68 -0.90 -9.74 3.24
C ALA A 68 -0.89 -9.79 4.79
N LEU A 69 -1.53 -10.78 5.40
CA LEU A 69 -1.64 -10.90 6.86
C LEU A 69 -0.32 -11.22 7.57
N ALA A 70 0.70 -11.71 6.86
CA ALA A 70 2.02 -11.96 7.45
C ALA A 70 2.60 -10.70 8.13
N SER A 71 2.50 -9.54 7.47
CA SER A 71 2.92 -8.26 8.06
C SER A 71 2.12 -7.84 9.29
N VAL A 72 0.84 -8.22 9.36
CA VAL A 72 -0.01 -7.97 10.53
C VAL A 72 0.46 -8.86 11.68
N GLN A 73 0.74 -10.13 11.42
CA GLN A 73 1.30 -11.04 12.42
C GLN A 73 2.62 -10.51 12.99
N THR A 74 3.59 -10.18 12.13
CA THR A 74 4.88 -9.63 12.57
C THR A 74 4.70 -8.38 13.44
N ARG A 75 3.80 -7.47 13.06
CA ARG A 75 3.49 -6.29 13.88
C ARG A 75 2.94 -6.68 15.25
N MET A 76 2.02 -7.64 15.32
CA MET A 76 1.45 -8.08 16.60
C MET A 76 2.53 -8.75 17.47
N GLU A 77 3.43 -9.52 16.89
CA GLU A 77 4.57 -10.12 17.58
C GLU A 77 5.52 -9.05 18.12
N ASP A 78 5.89 -8.04 17.32
CA ASP A 78 6.73 -6.93 17.76
C ASP A 78 6.10 -6.17 18.94
N VAL A 79 4.79 -5.95 18.91
CA VAL A 79 4.05 -5.31 20.00
C VAL A 79 4.02 -6.18 21.26
N ILE A 80 3.65 -7.46 21.13
CA ILE A 80 3.53 -8.39 22.28
C ILE A 80 4.90 -8.61 22.94
N GLN A 81 5.97 -8.66 22.16
CA GLN A 81 7.34 -8.89 22.64
C GLN A 81 8.07 -7.60 23.01
N ALA A 82 7.44 -6.43 22.88
CA ALA A 82 8.03 -5.12 23.13
C ALA A 82 9.37 -4.88 22.39
N ARG A 83 9.42 -5.27 21.11
CA ARG A 83 10.60 -5.07 20.25
C ARG A 83 10.43 -3.85 19.36
N ASN A 84 11.54 -3.31 18.89
CA ASN A 84 11.49 -2.31 17.83
C ASN A 84 10.82 -2.90 16.57
N PRO A 85 10.08 -2.09 15.79
CA PRO A 85 9.40 -2.57 14.60
C PRO A 85 10.37 -3.25 13.61
N THR A 86 9.98 -4.43 13.13
CA THR A 86 10.69 -5.15 12.09
C THR A 86 10.76 -4.32 10.80
N ASP A 87 11.91 -4.35 10.11
CA ASP A 87 12.08 -3.63 8.84
C ASP A 87 10.99 -4.08 7.84
N PRO A 88 10.22 -3.17 7.23
CA PRO A 88 9.17 -3.52 6.26
C PRO A 88 9.70 -4.23 5.00
N PHE A 89 11.02 -4.20 4.77
CA PHE A 89 11.69 -4.90 3.68
C PHE A 89 12.44 -6.16 4.14
N ALA A 90 12.20 -6.66 5.36
CA ALA A 90 12.92 -7.84 5.89
C ALA A 90 12.88 -9.05 4.94
N ASP A 91 11.74 -9.31 4.29
CA ASP A 91 11.58 -10.41 3.33
C ASP A 91 12.22 -10.15 1.96
N LYS A 92 12.51 -8.88 1.64
CA LYS A 92 13.11 -8.43 0.37
C LYS A 92 14.08 -7.26 0.57
N PRO A 93 15.23 -7.48 1.25
CA PRO A 93 16.14 -6.41 1.64
C PRO A 93 16.66 -5.58 0.46
N GLU A 94 16.77 -6.20 -0.71
CA GLU A 94 17.21 -5.57 -1.96
C GLU A 94 16.32 -4.39 -2.37
N LEU A 95 15.00 -4.47 -2.12
CA LEU A 95 14.07 -3.38 -2.42
C LEU A 95 14.33 -2.17 -1.52
N GLY A 96 14.60 -2.41 -0.23
CA GLY A 96 14.93 -1.35 0.72
C GLY A 96 16.28 -0.69 0.40
N GLN A 97 17.28 -1.47 -0.01
CA GLN A 97 18.57 -0.96 -0.44
C GLN A 97 18.45 -0.10 -1.72
N GLN A 98 17.71 -0.59 -2.72
CA GLN A 98 17.46 0.15 -3.95
C GLN A 98 16.74 1.47 -3.69
N LEU A 99 15.72 1.46 -2.83
CA LEU A 99 14.99 2.68 -2.44
C LEU A 99 15.93 3.70 -1.76
N ARG A 100 16.74 3.26 -0.79
CA ARG A 100 17.72 4.14 -0.10
C ARG A 100 18.76 4.70 -1.08
N ALA A 101 19.20 3.92 -2.07
CA ALA A 101 20.13 4.38 -3.09
C ALA A 101 19.47 5.49 -3.95
N GLN A 102 18.27 5.25 -4.47
CA GLN A 102 17.52 6.22 -5.28
C GLN A 102 17.25 7.53 -4.55
N LEU A 103 17.00 7.47 -3.24
CA LEU A 103 16.77 8.65 -2.40
C LEU A 103 18.04 9.44 -2.07
N ARG A 104 19.23 8.83 -2.13
CA ARG A 104 20.51 9.51 -1.84
C ARG A 104 21.15 10.13 -3.08
N THR A 105 20.78 9.65 -4.26
CA THR A 105 21.16 10.24 -5.56
C THR A 105 20.26 11.40 -5.99
N ALA A 106 19.31 11.78 -5.12
CA ALA A 106 18.25 12.76 -5.34
C ALA A 106 18.67 14.19 -5.01
#